data_AF-A0A7Y5PXF0-F1
#
_entry.id   AF-A0A7Y5PXF0-F1
#
_cell.length_a   1.000
_cell.length_b   1.000
_cell.length_c   1.000
_cell.angle_alpha   90.00
_cell.angle_beta   90.00
_cell.angle_gamma   90.00
#
_symmetry.space_group_name_H-M   'P 1'
#
loop_
_entity.id
_entity.type
_entity.pdbx_description
1 polymer ?
#
loop_
_entity_poly.entity_id
_entity_poly.type
_entity_poly.pdbx_seq_one_letter_code
_entity_poly.pdbx_strand_id
1 'polypeptide(L)'
;GAFARPVRVHVLDPQTKQEAPPGGPAAGELQVVPDIGPARVRAYHVRGGALFQPSGVFLGTCDVGTVVHELVHARIADLGRRLPLWFEEGLASLWGDGMEFEGRWVVDGLACWPMRELRDLKCSDAELERWLGLQASDEYDSRDNLVAHFLGWAIVFDLAREFPDDTWEEWLARFEREAAQSGKVVVARKRMGRTLERSTDRVWLDHLGSTEPGVRAAVAKGLWKLRSPEVVDRMLSALERETHPEVRVALALNILLSSGETRMGRTRWGRISNLAFPTLREAKLPDAREQKALEDMYQSMRRWDSRSSRSTQSALEDLARFWEE
;
A
#
# COMPACT_ATOMS: atom_id res chain seq x y z
N GLY A 1 4.41 -17.34 -9.64
CA GLY A 1 4.72 -18.24 -10.77
C GLY A 1 4.03 -17.77 -12.05
N ALA A 2 4.39 -18.31 -13.21
CA ALA A 2 3.84 -17.88 -14.50
C ALA A 2 2.33 -18.19 -14.63
N PHE A 3 1.59 -17.30 -15.29
CA PHE A 3 0.19 -17.51 -15.67
C PHE A 3 0.07 -18.64 -16.68
N ALA A 4 -0.97 -19.48 -16.55
CA ALA A 4 -1.25 -20.53 -17.52
C ALA A 4 -1.82 -19.96 -18.84
N ARG A 5 -2.42 -18.77 -18.78
CA ARG A 5 -2.98 -18.04 -19.92
C ARG A 5 -2.56 -16.58 -19.90
N PRO A 6 -2.50 -15.89 -21.06
CA PRO A 6 -2.26 -14.45 -21.10
C PRO A 6 -3.33 -13.70 -20.29
N VAL A 7 -2.89 -12.80 -19.41
CA VAL A 7 -3.77 -11.85 -18.71
C VAL A 7 -4.02 -10.66 -19.61
N ARG A 8 -5.29 -10.32 -19.84
CA ARG A 8 -5.64 -9.10 -20.57
C ARG A 8 -5.59 -7.92 -19.60
N VAL A 9 -4.89 -6.86 -20.00
CA VAL A 9 -4.78 -5.61 -19.25
C VAL A 9 -5.40 -4.51 -20.11
N HIS A 10 -6.39 -3.82 -19.54
CA HIS A 10 -7.13 -2.74 -20.18
C HIS A 10 -6.75 -1.42 -19.49
N VAL A 11 -6.19 -0.48 -20.24
CA VAL A 11 -5.86 0.85 -19.72
C VAL A 11 -7.08 1.75 -19.87
N LEU A 12 -7.55 2.30 -18.76
CA LEU A 12 -8.65 3.25 -18.70
C LEU A 12 -8.08 4.66 -18.66
N ASP A 13 -8.70 5.59 -19.40
CA ASP A 13 -8.39 7.01 -19.24
C ASP A 13 -9.13 7.53 -18.00
N PRO A 14 -8.41 7.92 -16.92
CA PRO A 14 -9.02 8.40 -15.69
C PRO A 14 -9.80 9.71 -15.86
N GLN A 15 -9.62 10.43 -16.98
CA GLN A 15 -10.38 11.64 -17.31
C GLN A 15 -11.69 11.35 -18.03
N THR A 16 -11.82 10.17 -18.64
CA THR A 16 -13.08 9.76 -19.23
C THR A 16 -13.97 9.17 -18.14
N LYS A 17 -15.14 9.79 -17.91
CA LYS A 17 -16.27 9.14 -17.24
C LYS A 17 -16.81 8.05 -18.16
N GLN A 18 -16.01 7.01 -18.43
CA GLN A 18 -16.55 5.81 -19.04
C GLN A 18 -17.52 5.21 -18.03
N GLU A 19 -18.71 4.81 -18.50
CA GLU A 19 -19.61 3.99 -17.72
C GLU A 19 -18.79 2.81 -17.17
N ALA A 20 -18.91 2.57 -15.86
CA ALA A 20 -18.27 1.44 -15.23
C ALA A 20 -18.57 0.19 -16.06
N PRO A 21 -17.56 -0.65 -16.41
CA PRO A 21 -17.89 -1.88 -17.09
C PRO A 21 -18.81 -2.71 -16.20
N PRO A 22 -19.58 -3.63 -16.80
CA PRO A 22 -20.58 -4.37 -16.07
C PRO A 22 -19.94 -5.14 -14.89
N GLY A 23 -20.39 -4.86 -13.67
CA GLY A 23 -19.90 -5.51 -12.45
C GLY A 23 -18.67 -4.88 -11.79
N GLY A 24 -18.13 -3.77 -12.33
CA GLY A 24 -17.08 -2.97 -11.68
C GLY A 24 -17.62 -1.64 -11.13
N PRO A 25 -16.96 -1.02 -10.14
CA PRO A 25 -17.25 0.36 -9.74
C PRO A 25 -16.79 1.35 -10.82
N ALA A 26 -17.36 2.55 -10.85
CA ALA A 26 -16.90 3.63 -11.73
C ALA A 26 -15.43 3.98 -11.40
N ALA A 27 -14.54 3.86 -12.39
CA ALA A 27 -13.12 4.13 -12.20
C ALA A 27 -12.88 5.60 -11.86
N GLY A 28 -12.05 5.85 -10.84
CA GLY A 28 -11.55 7.19 -10.52
C GLY A 28 -12.47 8.07 -9.66
N GLU A 29 -13.69 7.66 -9.34
CA GLU A 29 -14.58 8.44 -8.46
C GLU A 29 -14.09 8.37 -7.00
N LEU A 30 -14.03 9.54 -6.35
CA LEU A 30 -13.70 9.65 -4.93
C LEU A 30 -14.94 9.30 -4.11
N GLN A 31 -14.93 8.15 -3.45
CA GLN A 31 -15.99 7.73 -2.55
C GLN A 31 -15.63 8.06 -1.11
N VAL A 32 -16.56 8.64 -0.35
CA VAL A 32 -16.40 8.77 1.10
C VAL A 32 -16.88 7.47 1.75
N VAL A 33 -15.96 6.70 2.31
CA VAL A 33 -16.25 5.47 3.04
C VAL A 33 -16.52 5.83 4.51
N PRO A 34 -17.67 5.42 5.08
CA PRO A 34 -18.01 5.71 6.47
C PRO A 34 -16.90 5.28 7.44
N ASP A 35 -16.57 6.15 8.39
CA ASP A 35 -15.56 5.97 9.46
C ASP A 35 -14.10 5.78 9.00
N ILE A 36 -13.83 5.72 7.69
CA ILE A 36 -12.48 5.56 7.12
C ILE A 36 -12.06 6.83 6.39
N GLY A 37 -12.95 7.43 5.59
CA GLY A 37 -12.68 8.64 4.83
C GLY A 37 -12.67 8.42 3.31
N PRO A 38 -12.03 9.30 2.54
CA PRO A 38 -12.04 9.21 1.08
C PRO A 38 -11.23 8.01 0.58
N ALA A 39 -11.80 7.25 -0.36
CA ALA A 39 -11.15 6.17 -1.09
C ALA A 39 -11.44 6.33 -2.59
N ARG A 40 -10.50 5.89 -3.44
CA ARG A 40 -10.66 5.91 -4.90
C ARG A 40 -10.36 4.54 -5.46
N VAL A 41 -11.26 4.02 -6.28
CA VAL A 41 -10.97 2.80 -7.05
C VAL A 41 -10.10 3.17 -8.24
N ARG A 42 -8.85 2.68 -8.21
CA ARG A 42 -7.82 2.99 -9.20
C ARG A 42 -7.59 1.86 -10.20
N ALA A 43 -7.95 0.64 -9.82
CA ALA A 43 -7.93 -0.54 -10.67
C ALA A 43 -8.93 -1.58 -10.14
N TYR A 44 -9.21 -2.61 -10.94
CA TYR A 44 -9.97 -3.78 -10.53
C TYR A 44 -9.76 -4.93 -11.50
N HIS A 45 -9.98 -6.15 -11.02
CA HIS A 45 -9.94 -7.38 -11.81
C HIS A 45 -11.34 -8.00 -11.94
N VAL A 46 -11.74 -8.27 -13.19
CA VAL A 46 -13.02 -8.95 -13.49
C VAL A 46 -12.75 -10.42 -13.81
N ARG A 47 -13.20 -11.31 -12.91
CA ARG A 47 -13.27 -12.76 -13.14
C ARG A 47 -14.32 -13.02 -14.21
N GLY A 48 -13.91 -13.38 -15.43
CA GLY A 48 -14.84 -13.60 -16.54
C GLY A 48 -16.00 -14.54 -16.17
N GLY A 49 -17.24 -14.13 -16.46
CA GLY A 49 -18.43 -14.86 -15.99
C GLY A 49 -19.73 -14.63 -16.78
N ALA A 50 -19.89 -13.49 -17.46
CA ALA A 50 -21.06 -13.23 -18.30
C ALA A 50 -20.73 -13.28 -19.79
N LEU A 51 -21.67 -13.79 -20.59
CA LEU A 51 -21.57 -13.81 -22.05
C LEU A 51 -21.31 -12.38 -22.56
N PHE A 52 -20.25 -12.19 -23.35
CA PHE A 52 -19.83 -10.90 -23.95
C PHE A 52 -19.23 -9.83 -23.01
N GLN A 53 -18.99 -10.11 -21.72
CA GLN A 53 -18.29 -9.16 -20.86
C GLN A 53 -16.76 -9.30 -20.94
N PRO A 54 -16.00 -8.20 -21.01
CA PRO A 54 -14.55 -8.25 -20.99
C PRO A 54 -14.06 -8.68 -19.59
N SER A 55 -13.24 -9.74 -19.56
CA SER A 55 -12.50 -10.16 -18.36
C SER A 55 -11.07 -9.64 -18.40
N GLY A 56 -10.44 -9.52 -17.23
CA GLY A 56 -9.05 -9.11 -17.10
C GLY A 56 -8.85 -8.02 -16.05
N VAL A 57 -7.67 -7.41 -16.09
CA VAL A 57 -7.28 -6.32 -15.20
C VAL A 57 -7.57 -4.98 -15.88
N PHE A 58 -8.23 -4.07 -15.18
CA PHE A 58 -8.55 -2.73 -15.66
C PHE A 58 -7.80 -1.70 -14.82
N LEU A 59 -6.99 -0.86 -15.48
CA LEU A 59 -6.06 0.07 -14.81
C LEU A 59 -6.45 1.51 -15.11
N GLY A 60 -6.85 2.26 -14.09
CA GLY A 60 -7.00 3.71 -14.11
C GLY A 60 -5.83 4.45 -13.46
N THR A 61 -4.72 3.76 -13.19
CA THR A 61 -3.51 4.28 -12.54
C THR A 61 -2.25 3.73 -13.20
N CYS A 62 -1.14 4.45 -13.07
CA CYS A 62 0.20 3.98 -13.42
C CYS A 62 0.98 3.45 -12.21
N ASP A 63 0.34 3.40 -11.03
CA ASP A 63 0.96 2.88 -9.82
C ASP A 63 1.20 1.36 -9.93
N VAL A 64 2.47 0.96 -9.85
CA VAL A 64 2.91 -0.43 -10.05
C VAL A 64 2.40 -1.35 -8.95
N GLY A 65 2.28 -0.87 -7.70
CA GLY A 65 1.76 -1.65 -6.59
C GLY A 65 0.31 -2.09 -6.81
N THR A 66 -0.53 -1.15 -7.25
CA THR A 66 -1.90 -1.41 -7.68
C THR A 66 -1.95 -2.42 -8.83
N VAL A 67 -1.03 -2.34 -9.81
CA VAL A 67 -0.99 -3.35 -10.89
C VAL A 67 -0.66 -4.73 -10.34
N VAL A 68 0.31 -4.83 -9.43
CA VAL A 68 0.68 -6.10 -8.81
C VAL A 68 -0.47 -6.68 -7.98
N HIS A 69 -1.19 -5.85 -7.22
CA HIS A 69 -2.41 -6.20 -6.48
C HIS A 69 -3.43 -6.90 -7.41
N GLU A 70 -3.75 -6.27 -8.54
CA GLU A 70 -4.70 -6.86 -9.50
C GLU A 70 -4.18 -8.13 -10.20
N LEU A 71 -2.87 -8.23 -10.43
CA LEU A 71 -2.26 -9.44 -10.98
C LEU A 71 -2.35 -10.62 -10.00
N VAL A 72 -2.37 -10.37 -8.68
CA VAL A 72 -2.61 -11.42 -7.68
C VAL A 72 -4.02 -11.97 -7.81
N HIS A 73 -5.04 -11.11 -7.93
CA HIS A 73 -6.43 -11.55 -8.18
C HIS A 73 -6.54 -12.34 -9.49
N ALA A 74 -5.92 -11.85 -10.56
CA ALA A 74 -5.88 -12.56 -11.83
C ALA A 74 -5.23 -13.94 -11.69
N ARG A 75 -4.18 -14.06 -10.85
CA ARG A 75 -3.47 -15.32 -10.65
C ARG A 75 -4.30 -16.31 -9.86
N ILE A 76 -4.98 -15.87 -8.81
CA ILE A 76 -5.88 -16.72 -8.03
C ILE A 76 -7.02 -17.25 -8.91
N ALA A 77 -7.56 -16.39 -9.80
CA ALA A 77 -8.56 -16.78 -10.78
C ALA A 77 -8.02 -17.79 -11.82
N ASP A 78 -6.80 -17.60 -12.34
CA ASP A 78 -6.13 -18.52 -13.27
C ASP A 78 -5.88 -19.90 -12.65
N LEU A 79 -5.61 -19.95 -11.33
CA LEU A 79 -5.49 -21.19 -10.56
C LEU A 79 -6.85 -21.86 -10.27
N GLY A 80 -7.98 -21.23 -10.62
CA GLY A 80 -9.32 -21.74 -10.35
C GLY A 80 -9.65 -21.81 -8.86
N ARG A 81 -8.98 -21.00 -8.03
CA ARG A 81 -9.17 -20.99 -6.58
C ARG A 81 -10.25 -19.98 -6.17
N ARG A 82 -11.03 -20.37 -5.15
CA ARG A 82 -11.94 -19.49 -4.42
C ARG A 82 -11.43 -19.38 -3.01
N LEU A 83 -11.07 -18.16 -2.63
CA LEU A 83 -10.53 -17.85 -1.31
C LEU A 83 -11.55 -16.94 -0.59
N PRO A 84 -11.56 -16.94 0.75
CA PRO A 84 -12.26 -15.90 1.50
C PRO A 84 -11.78 -14.52 1.06
N LEU A 85 -12.69 -13.54 0.99
CA LEU A 85 -12.38 -12.19 0.51
C LEU A 85 -11.20 -11.58 1.27
N TRP A 86 -11.23 -11.61 2.60
CA TRP A 86 -10.14 -11.08 3.43
C TRP A 86 -8.78 -11.70 3.07
N PHE A 87 -8.72 -12.99 2.76
CA PHE A 87 -7.44 -13.66 2.52
C PHE A 87 -6.91 -13.34 1.12
N GLU A 88 -7.79 -13.33 0.12
CA GLU A 88 -7.42 -12.91 -1.23
C GLU A 88 -6.95 -11.46 -1.28
N GLU A 89 -7.71 -10.54 -0.67
CA GLU A 89 -7.29 -9.15 -0.57
C GLU A 89 -6.01 -9.01 0.24
N GLY A 90 -5.84 -9.77 1.33
CA GLY A 90 -4.61 -9.76 2.12
C GLY A 90 -3.37 -10.21 1.35
N LEU A 91 -3.51 -11.17 0.44
CA LEU A 91 -2.43 -11.59 -0.45
C LEU A 91 -2.11 -10.52 -1.50
N ALA A 92 -3.15 -9.97 -2.13
CA ALA A 92 -3.00 -8.91 -3.12
C ALA A 92 -2.34 -7.68 -2.48
N SER A 93 -2.77 -7.34 -1.27
CA SER A 93 -2.18 -6.32 -0.43
C SER A 93 -0.71 -6.56 -0.11
N LEU A 94 -0.38 -7.75 0.39
CA LEU A 94 0.99 -8.09 0.78
C LEU A 94 1.97 -7.99 -0.39
N TRP A 95 1.58 -8.48 -1.58
CA TRP A 95 2.46 -8.47 -2.75
C TRP A 95 2.42 -7.17 -3.54
N GLY A 96 1.28 -6.47 -3.55
CA GLY A 96 1.14 -5.12 -4.12
C GLY A 96 1.92 -4.07 -3.33
N ASP A 97 2.37 -4.40 -2.13
CA ASP A 97 3.13 -3.52 -1.27
C ASP A 97 4.63 -3.62 -1.50
N GLY A 98 5.11 -2.75 -2.37
CA GLY A 98 6.50 -2.70 -2.74
C GLY A 98 6.82 -1.49 -3.59
N MET A 99 8.01 -1.54 -4.18
CA MET A 99 8.52 -0.49 -5.02
C MET A 99 9.22 -1.09 -6.23
N GLU A 100 8.98 -0.49 -7.41
CA GLU A 100 9.83 -0.73 -8.56
C GLU A 100 11.18 -0.05 -8.34
N PHE A 101 12.22 -0.87 -8.30
CA PHE A 101 13.59 -0.45 -8.06
C PHE A 101 14.51 -1.13 -9.08
N GLU A 102 15.17 -0.33 -9.93
CA GLU A 102 16.07 -0.81 -10.99
C GLU A 102 15.43 -1.91 -11.89
N GLY A 103 14.16 -1.73 -12.26
CA GLY A 103 13.41 -2.66 -13.11
C GLY A 103 13.00 -3.97 -12.42
N ARG A 104 13.10 -4.04 -11.08
CA ARG A 104 12.63 -5.17 -10.28
C ARG A 104 11.55 -4.72 -9.31
N TRP A 105 10.55 -5.57 -9.10
CA TRP A 105 9.60 -5.40 -8.02
C TRP A 105 10.22 -5.87 -6.71
N VAL A 106 10.40 -4.95 -5.76
CA VAL A 106 10.94 -5.25 -4.43
C VAL A 106 9.83 -5.08 -3.41
N VAL A 107 9.47 -6.18 -2.76
CA VAL A 107 8.51 -6.22 -1.65
C VAL A 107 9.29 -6.06 -0.36
N ASP A 108 8.84 -5.17 0.51
CA ASP A 108 9.29 -5.05 1.89
C ASP A 108 8.20 -5.45 2.91
N GLY A 109 6.99 -5.66 2.41
CA GLY A 109 5.81 -6.11 3.12
C GLY A 109 5.14 -5.04 3.98
N LEU A 110 5.53 -3.75 3.86
CA LEU A 110 4.94 -2.73 4.73
C LEU A 110 4.84 -1.28 4.24
N ALA A 111 5.12 -0.98 2.98
CA ALA A 111 5.03 0.40 2.52
C ALA A 111 3.58 0.98 2.54
N CYS A 112 2.52 0.16 2.54
CA CYS A 112 1.19 0.70 2.20
C CYS A 112 -0.03 0.25 3.01
N TRP A 113 0.09 -0.01 4.31
CA TRP A 113 -1.05 -0.64 4.98
C TRP A 113 -1.62 0.07 6.21
N PRO A 114 -2.93 -0.13 6.46
CA PRO A 114 -3.83 0.79 7.15
C PRO A 114 -3.72 0.62 8.67
N MET A 115 -2.49 0.66 9.18
CA MET A 115 -2.17 0.47 10.59
C MET A 115 -2.96 1.40 11.49
N ARG A 116 -3.20 2.64 11.03
CA ARG A 116 -4.03 3.61 11.75
C ARG A 116 -5.48 3.16 11.77
N GLU A 117 -6.06 2.94 10.59
CA GLU A 117 -7.46 2.59 10.43
C GLU A 117 -7.78 1.32 11.19
N LEU A 118 -6.88 0.33 11.19
CA LEU A 118 -7.00 -0.89 11.97
C LEU A 118 -6.85 -0.68 13.48
N ARG A 119 -5.95 0.18 13.94
CA ARG A 119 -5.82 0.54 15.36
C ARG A 119 -7.05 1.30 15.86
N ASP A 120 -7.68 2.08 14.99
CA ASP A 120 -8.87 2.89 15.30
C ASP A 120 -10.19 2.13 15.02
N LEU A 121 -10.14 1.02 14.28
CA LEU A 121 -11.30 0.21 13.91
C LEU A 121 -11.94 -0.42 15.15
N LYS A 122 -13.04 0.17 15.59
CA LYS A 122 -13.92 -0.42 16.61
C LYS A 122 -14.86 -1.40 15.93
N CYS A 123 -14.74 -2.68 16.26
CA CYS A 123 -15.63 -3.72 15.76
C CYS A 123 -15.93 -4.77 16.83
N SER A 124 -17.18 -5.24 16.83
CA SER A 124 -17.66 -6.38 17.60
C SER A 124 -17.16 -7.70 17.01
N ASP A 125 -17.22 -8.77 17.80
CA ASP A 125 -16.89 -10.12 17.33
C ASP A 125 -17.81 -10.58 16.20
N ALA A 126 -19.09 -10.19 16.24
CA ALA A 126 -20.05 -10.52 15.19
C ALA A 126 -19.74 -9.82 13.85
N GLU A 127 -19.31 -8.55 13.90
CA GLU A 127 -18.86 -7.84 12.68
C GLU A 127 -17.61 -8.49 12.10
N LEU A 128 -16.64 -8.85 12.96
CA LEU A 128 -15.41 -9.51 12.54
C LEU A 128 -15.70 -10.89 11.93
N GLU A 129 -16.60 -11.67 12.54
CA GLU A 129 -17.04 -12.95 11.99
C GLU A 129 -17.68 -12.81 10.62
N ARG A 130 -18.56 -11.81 10.45
CA ARG A 130 -19.20 -11.49 9.17
C ARG A 130 -18.17 -11.17 8.09
N TRP A 131 -17.24 -10.24 8.35
CA TRP A 131 -16.20 -9.87 7.38
C TRP A 131 -15.29 -11.04 7.01
N LEU A 132 -14.92 -11.86 7.98
CA LEU A 132 -14.12 -13.06 7.74
C LEU A 132 -14.88 -14.11 6.89
N GLY A 133 -16.22 -14.06 6.88
CA GLY A 133 -17.09 -14.94 6.10
C GLY A 133 -17.29 -14.53 4.64
N LEU A 134 -17.06 -13.26 4.29
CA LEU A 134 -17.30 -12.73 2.95
C LEU A 134 -16.51 -13.47 1.88
N GLN A 135 -17.15 -13.66 0.72
CA GLN A 135 -16.56 -14.16 -0.51
C GLN A 135 -16.54 -13.04 -1.56
N ALA A 136 -15.61 -13.11 -2.52
CA ALA A 136 -15.52 -12.14 -3.61
C ALA A 136 -16.76 -12.10 -4.54
N SER A 137 -17.66 -13.09 -4.45
CA SER A 137 -18.91 -13.14 -5.20
C SER A 137 -20.11 -12.54 -4.46
N ASP A 138 -19.95 -12.19 -3.19
CA ASP A 138 -21.05 -11.69 -2.37
C ASP A 138 -21.36 -10.23 -2.71
N GLU A 139 -22.59 -9.79 -2.46
CA GLU A 139 -22.92 -8.36 -2.48
C GLU A 139 -22.50 -7.73 -1.15
N TYR A 140 -21.57 -6.78 -1.20
CA TYR A 140 -21.10 -6.03 -0.04
C TYR A 140 -20.87 -4.56 -0.41
N ASP A 141 -20.92 -3.68 0.58
CA ASP A 141 -20.66 -2.26 0.37
C ASP A 141 -19.15 -1.94 0.31
N SER A 142 -18.82 -0.69 -0.01
CA SER A 142 -17.43 -0.24 -0.11
C SER A 142 -16.68 -0.28 1.23
N ARG A 143 -17.39 -0.17 2.36
CA ARG A 143 -16.79 -0.26 3.69
C ARG A 143 -16.40 -1.70 4.00
N ASP A 144 -17.27 -2.65 3.75
CA ASP A 144 -17.02 -4.07 3.95
C ASP A 144 -15.85 -4.55 3.08
N ASN A 145 -15.79 -4.09 1.83
CA ASN A 145 -14.65 -4.36 0.95
C ASN A 145 -13.34 -3.84 1.55
N LEU A 146 -13.32 -2.56 1.94
CA LEU A 146 -12.12 -1.90 2.45
C LEU A 146 -11.66 -2.51 3.78
N VAL A 147 -12.59 -2.84 4.68
CA VAL A 147 -12.27 -3.54 5.92
C VAL A 147 -11.73 -4.94 5.63
N ALA A 148 -12.26 -5.65 4.63
CA ALA A 148 -11.71 -6.96 4.24
C ALA A 148 -10.25 -6.85 3.76
N HIS A 149 -9.88 -5.81 3.02
CA HIS A 149 -8.48 -5.54 2.66
C HIS A 149 -7.63 -5.32 3.91
N PHE A 150 -8.11 -4.51 4.84
CA PHE A 150 -7.37 -4.13 6.04
C PHE A 150 -7.12 -5.34 6.95
N LEU A 151 -8.18 -6.10 7.26
CA LEU A 151 -8.10 -7.34 8.04
C LEU A 151 -7.24 -8.38 7.32
N GLY A 152 -7.45 -8.48 6.02
CA GLY A 152 -6.72 -9.32 5.09
C GLY A 152 -5.23 -9.18 5.23
N TRP A 153 -4.78 -7.97 4.95
CA TRP A 153 -3.38 -7.61 5.05
C TRP A 153 -2.82 -7.95 6.44
N ALA A 154 -3.48 -7.52 7.52
CA ALA A 154 -2.91 -7.68 8.86
C ALA A 154 -2.73 -9.14 9.26
N ILE A 155 -3.65 -10.02 8.86
CA ILE A 155 -3.59 -11.45 9.17
C ILE A 155 -2.58 -12.17 8.26
N VAL A 156 -2.62 -11.90 6.96
CA VAL A 156 -1.70 -12.50 5.98
C VAL A 156 -0.26 -12.08 6.24
N PHE A 157 -0.04 -10.81 6.57
CA PHE A 157 1.27 -10.29 6.96
C PHE A 157 1.82 -11.01 8.18
N ASP A 158 1.02 -11.19 9.24
CA ASP A 158 1.46 -11.91 10.44
C ASP A 158 1.80 -13.38 10.15
N LEU A 159 1.02 -14.04 9.27
CA LEU A 159 1.30 -15.40 8.82
C LEU A 159 2.62 -15.47 8.04
N ALA A 160 2.82 -14.59 7.07
CA ALA A 160 4.04 -14.53 6.26
C ALA A 160 5.29 -14.25 7.12
N ARG A 161 5.17 -13.38 8.12
CA ARG A 161 6.26 -13.06 9.06
C ARG A 161 6.57 -14.21 10.01
N GLU A 162 5.54 -14.90 10.51
CA GLU A 162 5.71 -16.03 11.43
C GLU A 162 6.23 -17.28 10.71
N PHE A 163 5.86 -17.47 9.44
CA PHE A 163 6.21 -18.63 8.61
C PHE A 163 6.70 -18.19 7.21
N PRO A 164 7.92 -17.61 7.12
CA PRO A 164 8.43 -17.06 5.86
C PRO A 164 8.72 -18.09 4.78
N ASP A 165 8.91 -19.36 5.16
CA ASP A 165 9.19 -20.46 4.23
C ASP A 165 7.92 -21.18 3.74
N ASP A 166 6.77 -20.91 4.37
CA ASP A 166 5.47 -21.48 4.00
C ASP A 166 4.96 -20.82 2.70
N THR A 167 4.24 -21.55 1.86
CA THR A 167 3.46 -20.96 0.76
C THR A 167 2.19 -20.28 1.28
N TRP A 168 1.56 -19.46 0.45
CA TRP A 168 0.29 -18.83 0.82
C TRP A 168 -0.82 -19.85 1.09
N GLU A 169 -0.84 -20.99 0.39
CA GLU A 169 -1.77 -22.08 0.67
C GLU A 169 -1.55 -22.66 2.07
N GLU A 170 -0.30 -22.80 2.49
CA GLU A 170 0.08 -23.28 3.82
C GLU A 170 -0.30 -22.28 4.91
N TRP A 171 -0.16 -20.97 4.64
CA TRP A 171 -0.66 -19.91 5.52
C TRP A 171 -2.17 -20.00 5.74
N LEU A 172 -2.97 -20.14 4.68
CA LEU A 172 -4.42 -20.29 4.79
C LEU A 172 -4.79 -21.55 5.58
N ALA A 173 -4.20 -22.69 5.21
CA ALA A 173 -4.47 -23.96 5.89
C ALA A 173 -4.10 -23.90 7.38
N ARG A 174 -3.05 -23.15 7.74
CA ARG A 174 -2.66 -22.93 9.14
C ARG A 174 -3.67 -22.08 9.89
N PHE A 175 -4.11 -20.96 9.30
CA PHE A 175 -5.17 -20.15 9.87
C PHE A 175 -6.44 -20.97 10.12
N GLU A 176 -6.85 -21.80 9.14
CA GLU A 176 -8.02 -22.67 9.26
C GLU A 176 -7.87 -23.72 10.38
N ARG A 177 -6.70 -24.36 10.50
CA ARG A 177 -6.42 -25.31 11.59
C ARG A 177 -6.50 -24.65 12.96
N GLU A 178 -5.94 -23.45 13.12
CA GLU A 178 -6.03 -22.69 14.38
C GLU A 178 -7.49 -22.27 14.65
N ALA A 179 -8.19 -21.81 13.61
CA ALA A 179 -9.59 -21.37 13.72
C ALA A 179 -10.52 -22.53 14.11
N ALA A 180 -10.25 -23.75 13.64
CA ALA A 180 -10.98 -24.95 14.04
C ALA A 180 -10.79 -25.31 15.52
N GLN A 181 -9.64 -24.95 16.12
CA GLN A 181 -9.33 -25.26 17.52
C GLN A 181 -9.83 -24.19 18.49
N SER A 182 -9.76 -22.91 18.11
CA SER A 182 -9.98 -21.78 19.03
C SER A 182 -11.06 -20.79 18.58
N GLY A 183 -11.65 -20.98 17.39
CA GLY A 183 -12.61 -20.06 16.79
C GLY A 183 -11.94 -19.03 15.88
N LYS A 184 -12.60 -18.73 14.74
CA LYS A 184 -12.06 -17.86 13.68
C LYS A 184 -11.78 -16.43 14.16
N VAL A 185 -12.71 -15.86 14.93
CA VAL A 185 -12.59 -14.52 15.52
C VAL A 185 -11.41 -14.42 16.47
N VAL A 186 -11.21 -15.44 17.32
CA VAL A 186 -10.10 -15.47 18.30
C VAL A 186 -8.75 -15.46 17.59
N VAL A 187 -8.60 -16.30 16.56
CA VAL A 187 -7.36 -16.36 15.76
C VAL A 187 -7.12 -15.06 15.00
N ALA A 188 -8.15 -14.50 14.36
CA ALA A 188 -8.04 -13.23 13.67
C ALA A 188 -7.60 -12.11 14.62
N ARG A 189 -8.24 -11.96 15.79
CA ARG A 189 -7.85 -10.96 16.79
C ARG A 189 -6.42 -11.16 17.29
N LYS A 190 -6.00 -12.41 17.53
CA LYS A 190 -4.62 -12.71 17.93
C LYS A 190 -3.62 -12.24 16.89
N ARG A 191 -3.83 -12.59 15.61
CA ARG A 191 -2.92 -12.26 14.51
C ARG A 191 -2.87 -10.77 14.23
N MET A 192 -4.04 -10.13 14.14
CA MET A 192 -4.13 -8.67 14.04
C MET A 192 -3.45 -7.98 15.22
N GLY A 193 -3.67 -8.47 16.44
CA GLY A 193 -3.03 -7.95 17.64
C GLY A 193 -1.52 -7.89 17.50
N ARG A 194 -0.89 -9.00 17.09
CA ARG A 194 0.56 -9.08 16.84
C ARG A 194 1.02 -8.11 15.75
N THR A 195 0.29 -8.00 14.63
CA THR A 195 0.64 -7.03 13.58
C THR A 195 0.60 -5.60 14.08
N LEU A 196 -0.40 -5.24 14.89
CA LEU A 196 -0.62 -3.87 15.35
C LEU A 196 0.28 -3.45 16.53
N GLU A 197 1.01 -4.40 17.15
CA GLU A 197 1.94 -4.11 18.23
C GLU A 197 3.04 -3.11 17.82
N ARG A 198 3.45 -2.26 18.77
CA ARG A 198 4.55 -1.30 18.57
C ARG A 198 5.92 -1.98 18.41
N SER A 199 6.07 -3.22 18.87
CA SER A 199 7.24 -4.05 18.64
C SER A 199 7.43 -4.31 17.14
N THR A 200 6.33 -4.49 16.40
CA THR A 200 6.31 -4.72 14.96
C THR A 200 6.80 -3.48 14.21
N ASP A 201 6.42 -2.27 14.65
CA ASP A 201 6.99 -0.99 14.15
C ASP A 201 8.54 -1.01 14.15
N ARG A 202 9.17 -1.61 15.17
CA ARG A 202 10.64 -1.66 15.30
C ARG A 202 11.30 -2.62 14.30
N VAL A 203 10.71 -3.79 14.11
CA VAL A 203 11.20 -4.78 13.14
C VAL A 203 11.26 -4.15 11.74
N TRP A 204 10.28 -3.33 11.40
CA TRP A 204 10.24 -2.62 10.12
C TRP A 204 11.32 -1.56 10.00
N LEU A 205 11.53 -0.78 11.06
CA LEU A 205 12.57 0.24 11.09
C LEU A 205 13.98 -0.37 10.97
N ASP A 206 14.18 -1.62 11.37
CA ASP A 206 15.46 -2.31 11.19
C ASP A 206 15.76 -2.60 9.71
N HIS A 207 14.75 -2.71 8.84
CA HIS A 207 14.95 -2.89 7.39
C HIS A 207 15.55 -1.65 6.70
N LEU A 208 15.50 -0.47 7.33
CA LEU A 208 16.29 0.70 6.88
C LEU A 208 17.81 0.45 6.94
N GLY A 209 18.24 -0.60 7.65
CA GLY A 209 19.63 -1.08 7.70
C GLY A 209 19.95 -2.20 6.71
N SER A 210 19.02 -2.62 5.85
CA SER A 210 19.24 -3.68 4.86
C SER A 210 20.41 -3.36 3.93
N THR A 211 21.18 -4.37 3.52
CA THR A 211 22.24 -4.21 2.51
C THR A 211 21.66 -3.90 1.12
N GLU A 212 20.44 -4.36 0.85
CA GLU A 212 19.75 -4.19 -0.42
C GLU A 212 19.08 -2.80 -0.51
N PRO A 213 19.49 -1.92 -1.43
CA PRO A 213 18.95 -0.56 -1.52
C PRO A 213 17.46 -0.55 -1.89
N GLY A 214 17.00 -1.48 -2.72
CA GLY A 214 15.59 -1.60 -3.07
C GLY A 214 14.69 -1.89 -1.85
N VAL A 215 15.17 -2.70 -0.91
CA VAL A 215 14.44 -2.96 0.34
C VAL A 215 14.37 -1.69 1.18
N ARG A 216 15.49 -0.95 1.30
CA ARG A 216 15.49 0.33 2.03
C ARG A 216 14.55 1.36 1.40
N ALA A 217 14.47 1.42 0.07
CA ALA A 217 13.57 2.32 -0.65
C ALA A 217 12.10 1.95 -0.44
N ALA A 218 11.76 0.66 -0.61
CA ALA A 218 10.40 0.15 -0.36
C ALA A 218 9.96 0.45 1.08
N VAL A 219 10.83 0.21 2.07
CA VAL A 219 10.55 0.56 3.48
C VAL A 219 10.29 2.04 3.64
N ALA A 220 11.14 2.89 3.06
CA ALA A 220 10.98 4.32 3.18
C ALA A 220 9.64 4.84 2.62
N LYS A 221 9.13 4.25 1.53
CA LYS A 221 7.92 4.66 0.79
C LYS A 221 6.65 4.77 1.67
N GLY A 222 6.59 4.01 2.77
CA GLY A 222 5.40 3.92 3.63
C GLY A 222 5.51 4.47 5.04
N LEU A 223 6.72 4.71 5.54
CA LEU A 223 6.94 4.99 6.96
C LEU A 223 6.21 6.23 7.48
N TRP A 224 5.84 7.16 6.60
CA TRP A 224 5.08 8.35 6.97
C TRP A 224 3.71 8.04 7.58
N LYS A 225 3.09 6.92 7.18
CA LYS A 225 1.79 6.47 7.67
C LYS A 225 1.82 6.05 9.14
N LEU A 226 3.01 5.79 9.72
CA LEU A 226 3.15 5.40 11.14
C LEU A 226 2.99 6.58 12.11
N ARG A 227 3.05 7.84 11.63
CA ARG A 227 2.80 9.07 12.40
C ARG A 227 3.55 9.15 13.73
N SER A 228 4.80 8.72 13.73
CA SER A 228 5.62 8.65 14.93
C SER A 228 6.85 9.56 14.79
N PRO A 229 7.11 10.45 15.77
CA PRO A 229 8.35 11.21 15.80
C PRO A 229 9.59 10.31 15.83
N GLU A 230 9.51 9.13 16.44
CA GLU A 230 10.60 8.14 16.45
C GLU A 230 10.91 7.63 15.04
N VAL A 231 9.86 7.34 14.25
CA VAL A 231 10.00 6.89 12.85
C VAL A 231 10.71 7.98 12.02
N VAL A 232 10.35 9.25 12.22
CA VAL A 232 11.03 10.38 11.56
C VAL A 232 12.49 10.49 11.97
N ASP A 233 12.79 10.34 13.26
CA ASP A 233 14.18 10.37 13.76
C ASP A 233 15.02 9.22 13.19
N ARG A 234 14.43 8.04 13.00
CA ARG A 234 15.05 6.88 12.33
C ARG A 234 15.27 7.15 10.84
N MET A 235 14.27 7.66 10.11
CA MET A 235 14.42 8.02 8.69
C MET A 235 15.49 9.10 8.48
N LEU A 236 15.55 10.13 9.32
CA LEU A 236 16.60 11.15 9.27
C LEU A 236 17.99 10.55 9.46
N SER A 237 18.13 9.63 10.42
CA SER A 237 19.41 8.94 10.70
C SER A 237 19.79 7.93 9.61
N ALA A 238 18.82 7.39 8.87
CA ALA A 238 19.07 6.61 7.66
C ALA A 238 19.53 7.52 6.52
N LEU A 239 18.85 8.65 6.30
CA LEU A 239 19.17 9.61 5.24
C LEU A 239 20.58 10.22 5.37
N GLU A 240 21.06 10.44 6.60
CA GLU A 240 22.42 10.90 6.88
C GLU A 240 23.51 9.94 6.35
N ARG A 241 23.24 8.63 6.34
CA ARG A 241 24.19 7.58 5.96
C ARG A 241 23.95 7.04 4.55
N GLU A 242 22.76 7.29 3.99
CA GLU A 242 22.36 6.74 2.71
C GLU A 242 23.16 7.37 1.55
N THR A 243 23.60 6.52 0.62
CA THR A 243 24.39 6.94 -0.54
C THR A 243 23.64 6.75 -1.85
N HIS A 244 22.68 5.84 -1.89
CA HIS A 244 21.91 5.55 -3.10
C HIS A 244 20.91 6.68 -3.41
N PRO A 245 20.99 7.34 -4.59
CA PRO A 245 20.19 8.52 -4.91
C PRO A 245 18.68 8.32 -4.75
N GLU A 246 18.12 7.22 -5.27
CA GLU A 246 16.68 6.94 -5.18
C GLU A 246 16.21 6.68 -3.74
N VAL A 247 17.02 5.99 -2.93
CA VAL A 247 16.69 5.74 -1.52
C VAL A 247 16.71 7.05 -0.74
N ARG A 248 17.67 7.95 -1.04
CA ARG A 248 17.73 9.29 -0.44
C ARG A 248 16.46 10.09 -0.75
N VAL A 249 15.97 10.04 -1.99
CA VAL A 249 14.71 10.70 -2.40
C VAL A 249 13.52 10.10 -1.66
N ALA A 250 13.38 8.77 -1.64
CA ALA A 250 12.32 8.08 -0.91
C ALA A 250 12.29 8.51 0.57
N LEU A 251 13.44 8.46 1.25
CA LEU A 251 13.56 8.89 2.65
C LEU A 251 13.19 10.37 2.84
N ALA A 252 13.76 11.27 2.04
CA ALA A 252 13.53 12.70 2.18
C ALA A 252 12.06 13.08 1.93
N LEU A 253 11.43 12.47 0.92
CA LEU A 253 10.02 12.67 0.62
C LEU A 253 9.13 12.21 1.79
N ASN A 254 9.34 11.01 2.31
CA ASN A 254 8.51 10.44 3.38
C ASN A 254 8.74 11.11 4.75
N ILE A 255 9.92 11.68 4.98
CA ILE A 255 10.16 12.60 6.11
C ILE A 255 9.29 13.85 6.00
N LEU A 256 9.18 14.44 4.81
CA LEU A 256 8.35 15.63 4.61
C LEU A 256 6.86 15.30 4.72
N LEU A 257 6.39 14.18 4.16
CA LEU A 257 5.01 13.71 4.31
C LEU A 257 4.65 13.51 5.79
N SER A 258 5.57 12.94 6.56
CA SER A 258 5.41 12.77 8.02
C SER A 258 5.21 14.09 8.77
N SER A 259 5.76 15.20 8.27
CA SER A 259 5.60 16.52 8.88
C SER A 259 4.19 17.09 8.77
N GLY A 260 3.41 16.63 7.78
CA GLY A 260 1.98 16.92 7.67
C GLY A 260 1.13 16.14 8.68
N GLU A 261 1.58 14.95 9.06
CA GLU A 261 0.81 14.03 9.92
C GLU A 261 1.19 14.07 11.41
N THR A 262 2.39 14.58 11.72
CA THR A 262 2.95 14.55 13.07
C THR A 262 3.52 15.92 13.43
N ARG A 263 3.17 16.42 14.62
CA ARG A 263 3.75 17.67 15.12
C ARG A 263 5.25 17.53 15.38
N MET A 264 6.07 18.24 14.61
CA MET A 264 7.52 18.25 14.78
C MET A 264 7.97 19.41 15.67
N GLY A 265 8.86 19.11 16.62
CA GLY A 265 9.54 20.13 17.42
C GLY A 265 10.64 20.86 16.63
N ARG A 266 11.06 22.01 17.13
CA ARG A 266 12.06 22.89 16.47
C ARG A 266 13.36 22.15 16.09
N THR A 267 13.84 21.25 16.95
CA THR A 267 15.07 20.47 16.69
C THR A 267 14.92 19.54 15.48
N ARG A 268 13.79 18.81 15.38
CA ARG A 268 13.53 17.95 14.21
C ARG A 268 13.38 18.77 12.94
N TRP A 269 12.65 19.88 13.00
CA TRP A 269 12.56 20.80 11.88
C TRP A 269 13.92 21.30 11.40
N GLY A 270 14.85 21.61 12.32
CA GLY A 270 16.23 21.94 11.96
C GLY A 270 16.92 20.84 11.17
N ARG A 271 16.78 19.57 11.58
CA ARG A 271 17.34 18.42 10.84
C ARG A 271 16.67 18.23 9.47
N ILE A 272 15.34 18.32 9.40
CA ILE A 272 14.58 18.23 8.15
C ILE A 272 15.07 19.30 7.16
N SER A 273 15.18 20.55 7.61
CA SER A 273 15.69 21.68 6.82
C SER A 273 17.11 21.47 6.31
N ASN A 274 17.97 20.82 7.10
CA ASN A 274 19.38 20.63 6.75
C ASN A 274 19.65 19.35 5.95
N LEU A 275 18.72 18.39 5.92
CA LEU A 275 18.94 17.08 5.28
C LEU A 275 17.94 16.80 4.15
N ALA A 276 16.64 16.83 4.45
CA ALA A 276 15.61 16.43 3.49
C ALA A 276 15.49 17.44 2.34
N PHE A 277 15.40 18.74 2.65
CA PHE A 277 15.28 19.76 1.60
C PHE A 277 16.49 19.83 0.66
N PRO A 278 17.76 19.84 1.15
CA PRO A 278 18.92 19.78 0.26
C PRO A 278 18.97 18.50 -0.57
N THR A 279 18.61 17.36 0.02
CA THR A 279 18.56 16.09 -0.71
C THR A 279 17.61 16.15 -1.90
N LEU A 280 16.38 16.65 -1.72
CA LEU A 280 15.42 16.75 -2.83
C LEU A 280 15.85 17.76 -3.88
N ARG A 281 16.52 18.85 -3.47
CA ARG A 281 17.07 19.87 -4.39
C ARG A 281 18.19 19.34 -5.27
N GLU A 282 19.05 18.49 -4.72
CA GLU A 282 20.29 18.02 -5.37
C GLU A 282 20.15 16.65 -6.04
N ALA A 283 19.03 15.98 -5.81
CA ALA A 283 18.73 14.67 -6.36
C ALA A 283 18.71 14.69 -7.90
N LYS A 284 19.13 13.56 -8.47
CA LYS A 284 19.09 13.27 -9.89
C LYS A 284 18.43 11.91 -10.06
N LEU A 285 17.19 11.92 -10.49
CA LEU A 285 16.42 10.73 -10.81
C LEU A 285 16.69 10.31 -12.26
N PRO A 286 16.69 9.00 -12.55
CA PRO A 286 16.90 8.50 -13.91
C PRO A 286 15.70 8.80 -14.83
N ASP A 287 14.49 8.83 -14.28
CA ASP A 287 13.28 9.17 -15.03
C ASP A 287 13.09 10.70 -15.10
N ALA A 288 12.96 11.23 -16.31
CA ALA A 288 12.84 12.66 -16.55
C ALA A 288 11.51 13.27 -16.07
N ARG A 289 10.41 12.48 -16.07
CA ARG A 289 9.11 12.91 -15.53
C ARG A 289 9.20 13.01 -14.02
N GLU A 290 9.73 11.99 -13.35
CA GLU A 290 9.92 12.01 -11.89
C GLU A 290 10.89 13.12 -11.46
N GLN A 291 11.98 13.34 -12.21
CA GLN A 291 12.91 14.44 -11.96
C GLN A 291 12.21 15.80 -12.03
N LYS A 292 11.41 16.03 -13.07
CA LYS A 292 10.63 17.26 -13.22
C LYS A 292 9.63 17.42 -12.07
N ALA A 293 8.93 16.35 -11.72
CA ALA A 293 7.98 16.35 -10.61
C ALA A 293 8.66 16.70 -9.27
N LEU A 294 9.86 16.16 -9.03
CA LEU A 294 10.66 16.49 -7.84
C LEU A 294 11.05 17.97 -7.79
N GLU A 295 11.45 18.55 -8.92
CA GLU A 295 11.77 19.97 -9.06
C GLU A 295 10.52 20.84 -8.81
N ASP A 296 9.39 20.49 -9.41
CA ASP A 296 8.12 21.20 -9.27
C ASP A 296 7.62 21.15 -7.81
N MET A 297 7.71 19.98 -7.16
CA MET A 297 7.40 19.80 -5.74
C MET A 297 8.29 20.70 -4.86
N TYR A 298 9.61 20.71 -5.10
CA TYR A 298 10.54 21.54 -4.35
C TYR A 298 10.25 23.04 -4.51
N GLN A 299 10.00 23.51 -5.74
CA GLN A 299 9.66 24.91 -6.00
C GLN A 299 8.33 25.31 -5.34
N SER A 300 7.35 24.41 -5.37
CA SER A 300 6.06 24.61 -4.72
C SER A 300 6.21 24.82 -3.21
N MET A 301 6.97 23.96 -2.53
CA MET A 301 7.22 24.09 -1.08
C MET A 301 7.95 25.38 -0.69
N ARG A 302 8.78 25.93 -1.60
CA ARG A 302 9.48 27.20 -1.37
C ARG A 302 8.54 28.41 -1.51
N ARG A 303 7.51 28.33 -2.34
CA ARG A 303 6.55 29.41 -2.61
C ARG A 303 5.29 29.15 -1.79
N TRP A 304 5.26 29.66 -0.57
CA TRP A 304 4.11 29.54 0.34
C TRP A 304 2.92 30.38 -0.17
N ASP A 305 2.24 29.95 -1.25
CA ASP A 305 1.00 30.56 -1.74
C ASP A 305 -0.07 29.50 -2.05
N SER A 306 -1.34 29.90 -2.23
CA SER A 306 -2.45 28.98 -2.45
C SER A 306 -2.52 28.37 -3.86
N ARG A 307 -1.72 28.88 -4.83
CA ARG A 307 -1.57 28.28 -6.16
C ARG A 307 -0.55 27.14 -6.15
N SER A 308 0.34 27.10 -5.17
CA SER A 308 1.35 26.06 -4.99
C SER A 308 0.76 24.71 -4.56
N SER A 309 -0.38 24.68 -3.85
CA SER A 309 -1.01 23.43 -3.39
C SER A 309 -1.43 22.48 -4.51
N ARG A 310 -2.03 22.99 -5.60
CA ARG A 310 -2.39 22.17 -6.78
C ARG A 310 -1.16 21.65 -7.52
N SER A 311 -0.07 22.43 -7.57
CA SER A 311 1.18 21.95 -8.17
C SER A 311 1.87 20.89 -7.31
N THR A 312 1.79 20.97 -5.97
CA THR A 312 2.35 19.93 -5.09
C THR A 312 1.63 18.60 -5.26
N GLN A 313 0.30 18.59 -5.33
CA GLN A 313 -0.47 17.35 -5.46
C GLN A 313 -0.19 16.65 -6.79
N SER A 314 -0.17 17.38 -7.90
CA SER A 314 0.19 16.82 -9.21
C SER A 314 1.63 16.31 -9.24
N ALA A 315 2.57 17.02 -8.62
CA ALA A 315 3.95 16.57 -8.52
C ALA A 315 4.10 15.31 -7.66
N LEU A 316 3.32 15.20 -6.58
CA LEU A 316 3.26 13.99 -5.77
C LEU A 316 2.67 12.83 -6.57
N GLU A 317 1.60 13.01 -7.33
CA GLU A 317 1.05 11.96 -8.21
C GLU A 317 2.12 11.42 -9.19
N ASP A 318 2.94 12.29 -9.76
CA ASP A 318 4.06 11.91 -10.64
C ASP A 318 5.25 11.27 -9.90
N LEU A 319 5.28 11.36 -8.56
CA LEU A 319 6.27 10.73 -7.69
C LEU A 319 5.74 9.49 -6.96
N ALA A 320 4.59 8.93 -7.35
CA ALA A 320 3.93 7.81 -6.68
C ALA A 320 4.79 6.53 -6.53
N ARG A 321 5.93 6.44 -7.23
CA ARG A 321 6.91 5.37 -6.98
C ARG A 321 7.61 5.50 -5.62
N PHE A 322 7.77 6.73 -5.12
CA PHE A 322 8.52 7.07 -3.91
C PHE A 322 7.66 7.29 -2.67
N TRP A 323 6.34 7.38 -2.82
CA TRP A 323 5.39 7.47 -1.71
C TRP A 323 4.06 6.84 -2.14
N GLU A 324 3.23 6.47 -1.18
CA GLU A 324 1.91 5.93 -1.46
C GLU A 324 0.84 6.64 -0.64
N GLU A 325 -0.30 6.94 -1.27
CA GLU A 325 -1.47 7.58 -0.65
C GLU A 325 -2.15 6.63 0.34
#